data_AF-A0A924T9H1-F1
#
_entry.id   AF-A0A924T9H1-F1
#
_cell.length_a   1.000
_cell.length_b   1.000
_cell.length_c   1.000
_cell.angle_alpha   90.00
_cell.angle_beta   90.00
_cell.angle_gamma   90.00
#
_symmetry.space_group_name_H-M   'P 1'
#
loop_
_entity.id
_entity.type
_entity.pdbx_description
1 polymer ?
#
loop_
_entity_poly.entity_id
_entity_poly.type
_entity_poly.pdbx_seq_one_letter_code
_entity_poly.pdbx_strand_id
1 'polypeptide(L)'
;MATIGGSGLSWHDLDAHFKPGGVASYSFDDKNNVVFNTFAKPFDVVLLMDCSQCPIHPQLKSVFYDYAKRDSDIARKNGARPAFFMSWAYQDKPEMTEQLAAEYTNAGRANNALVVPAGLAFARSVKERPELNLYVPDKRHPSLAGTYLGACTVLASLYGVNPEGNSYTAGLDPATAKFLQTVAWQTAQDYAKQR
;
A
#
# COMPACT_ATOMS: atom_id res chain seq x y z
N MET A 1 -10.49 6.72 6.11
CA MET A 1 -9.06 6.44 5.88
C MET A 1 -8.31 7.76 6.01
N ALA A 2 -7.21 7.78 6.75
CA ALA A 2 -6.28 8.91 6.76
C ALA A 2 -5.00 8.48 6.04
N THR A 3 -4.48 9.32 5.16
CA THR A 3 -3.23 9.06 4.42
C THR A 3 -2.21 10.11 4.80
N ILE A 4 -1.05 9.65 5.22
CA ILE A 4 0.10 10.49 5.58
C ILE A 4 1.23 10.02 4.66
N GLY A 5 1.88 10.95 3.98
CA GLY A 5 2.90 10.62 2.99
C GLY A 5 3.88 11.76 2.77
N GLY A 6 4.80 11.55 1.83
CA GLY A 6 5.84 12.54 1.49
C GLY A 6 7.20 12.31 2.15
N SER A 7 7.46 11.11 2.68
CA SER A 7 8.71 10.80 3.39
C SER A 7 8.93 9.31 3.62
N GLY A 8 10.11 8.94 4.15
CA GLY A 8 10.34 7.59 4.64
C GLY A 8 9.62 7.34 5.97
N LEU A 9 9.43 6.06 6.33
CA LEU A 9 8.76 5.66 7.59
C LEU A 9 9.39 6.35 8.81
N SER A 10 10.70 6.57 8.77
CA SER A 10 11.45 7.15 9.88
C SER A 10 11.07 8.58 10.27
N TRP A 11 10.36 9.30 9.40
CA TRP A 11 9.99 10.69 9.61
C TRP A 11 8.64 10.83 10.32
N HIS A 12 7.88 9.75 10.49
CA HIS A 12 6.54 9.78 11.05
C HIS A 12 6.53 9.27 12.50
N ASP A 13 5.80 9.99 13.37
CA ASP A 13 5.52 9.54 14.72
C ASP A 13 4.15 8.85 14.76
N LEU A 14 4.13 7.55 14.46
CA LEU A 14 2.87 6.79 14.38
C LEU A 14 2.08 6.80 15.69
N ASP A 15 2.76 6.80 16.84
CA ASP A 15 2.10 6.76 18.16
C ASP A 15 1.27 8.03 18.39
N ALA A 16 1.70 9.18 17.84
CA ALA A 16 0.94 10.42 17.90
C ALA A 16 -0.42 10.32 17.19
N HIS A 17 -0.58 9.46 16.19
CA HIS A 17 -1.83 9.29 15.46
C HIS A 17 -2.88 8.51 16.26
N PHE A 18 -2.47 7.74 17.27
CA PHE A 18 -3.37 6.98 18.15
C PHE A 18 -3.78 7.75 19.43
N LYS A 19 -3.22 8.94 19.67
CA LYS A 19 -3.55 9.74 20.86
C LYS A 19 -5.04 10.09 20.91
N PRO A 20 -5.68 10.10 22.11
CA PRO A 20 -7.04 10.62 22.27
C PRO A 20 -7.15 12.05 21.70
N GLY A 21 -8.20 12.32 20.93
CA GLY A 21 -8.37 13.61 20.25
C GLY A 21 -7.42 13.83 19.06
N GLY A 22 -6.64 12.82 18.68
CA GLY A 22 -5.72 12.86 17.54
C GLY A 22 -6.41 12.72 16.18
N VAL A 23 -5.81 11.94 15.29
CA VAL A 23 -6.33 11.79 13.92
C VAL A 23 -7.77 11.24 13.96
N ALA A 24 -8.63 11.81 13.10
CA ALA A 24 -10.06 11.49 12.99
C ALA A 24 -10.91 11.87 14.22
N SER A 25 -10.44 12.76 15.10
CA SER A 25 -11.24 13.28 16.23
C SER A 25 -12.47 14.10 15.82
N TYR A 26 -12.50 14.62 14.58
CA TYR A 26 -13.68 15.22 13.98
C TYR A 26 -13.74 14.97 12.46
N SER A 27 -14.92 15.18 11.89
CA SER A 27 -15.20 15.12 10.45
C SER A 27 -16.24 16.17 10.07
N PHE A 28 -16.53 16.28 8.77
CA PHE A 28 -17.56 17.16 8.24
C PHE A 28 -18.68 16.30 7.64
N ASP A 29 -19.93 16.58 8.04
CA ASP A 29 -21.10 15.93 7.43
C ASP A 29 -21.43 16.50 6.04
N ASP A 30 -22.47 15.98 5.40
CA ASP A 30 -22.94 16.42 4.08
C ASP A 30 -23.43 17.87 4.04
N LYS A 31 -23.69 18.47 5.20
CA LYS A 31 -24.08 19.87 5.40
C LYS A 31 -22.91 20.74 5.86
N ASN A 32 -21.70 20.20 5.84
CA ASN A 32 -20.47 20.88 6.26
C ASN A 32 -20.44 21.26 7.76
N ASN A 33 -21.20 20.57 8.62
CA ASN A 33 -21.11 20.74 10.06
C ASN A 33 -19.92 19.94 10.61
N VAL A 34 -19.26 20.49 11.63
CA VAL A 34 -18.21 19.77 12.37
C VAL A 34 -18.88 18.73 13.29
N VAL A 35 -18.55 17.47 13.09
CA VAL A 35 -18.98 16.34 13.92
C VAL A 35 -17.78 15.79 14.68
N PHE A 36 -17.84 15.78 16.01
CA PHE A 36 -16.80 15.20 16.85
C PHE A 36 -17.00 13.68 16.96
N ASN A 37 -15.97 12.93 16.60
CA ASN A 37 -16.02 11.48 16.54
C ASN A 37 -15.62 10.84 17.88
N THR A 38 -16.19 9.68 18.17
CA THR A 38 -15.99 8.94 19.44
C THR A 38 -15.48 7.52 19.18
N PHE A 39 -14.51 7.37 18.27
CA PHE A 39 -13.92 6.07 17.96
C PHE A 39 -13.13 5.52 19.17
N ALA A 40 -13.55 4.36 19.69
CA ALA A 40 -12.78 3.62 20.69
C ALA A 40 -11.43 3.13 20.13
N LYS A 41 -11.37 2.93 18.81
CA LYS A 41 -10.20 2.50 18.05
C LYS A 41 -10.16 3.28 16.74
N PRO A 42 -9.21 4.22 16.54
CA PRO A 42 -9.24 5.10 15.38
C PRO A 42 -8.85 4.39 14.07
N PHE A 43 -8.10 3.28 14.16
CA PHE A 43 -7.65 2.52 12.99
C PHE A 43 -7.72 1.02 13.23
N ASP A 44 -8.35 0.27 12.30
CA ASP A 44 -8.30 -1.19 12.29
C ASP A 44 -7.00 -1.77 11.74
N VAL A 45 -6.44 -1.09 10.74
CA VAL A 45 -5.23 -1.47 10.03
C VAL A 45 -4.36 -0.23 9.86
N VAL A 46 -3.05 -0.40 10.05
CA VAL A 46 -2.04 0.57 9.63
C VAL A 46 -1.30 -0.04 8.44
N LEU A 47 -1.44 0.57 7.27
CA LEU A 47 -0.78 0.15 6.04
C LEU A 47 0.49 0.98 5.81
N LEU A 48 1.64 0.36 6.07
CA LEU A 48 2.96 0.99 6.07
C LEU A 48 3.63 0.84 4.69
N MET A 49 4.15 1.94 4.17
CA MET A 49 5.01 1.96 2.98
C MET A 49 6.17 2.90 3.27
N ASP A 50 7.39 2.45 3.01
CA ASP A 50 8.56 3.33 3.08
C ASP A 50 8.81 4.01 1.72
N CYS A 51 9.76 4.94 1.66
CA CYS A 51 10.14 5.54 0.39
C CYS A 51 10.54 4.45 -0.63
N SER A 52 10.25 4.64 -1.92
CA SER A 52 10.31 3.56 -2.92
C SER A 52 11.67 2.86 -3.06
N GLN A 53 12.77 3.51 -2.65
CA GLN A 53 14.12 2.92 -2.64
C GLN A 53 14.63 2.57 -1.24
N CYS A 54 14.00 3.06 -0.18
CA CYS A 54 14.49 2.91 1.20
C CYS A 54 14.73 1.44 1.59
N PRO A 55 13.82 0.48 1.29
CA PRO A 55 14.02 -0.92 1.65
C PRO A 55 15.26 -1.56 1.00
N ILE A 56 15.68 -1.07 -0.17
CA ILE A 56 16.76 -1.66 -0.97
C ILE A 56 18.04 -0.80 -0.98
N HIS A 57 18.01 0.38 -0.39
CA HIS A 57 19.15 1.30 -0.38
C HIS A 57 20.17 0.86 0.68
N PRO A 58 21.48 0.80 0.35
CA PRO A 58 22.51 0.28 1.27
C PRO A 58 22.54 0.92 2.66
N GLN A 59 22.22 2.21 2.76
CA GLN A 59 22.24 2.96 4.03
C GLN A 59 20.87 3.06 4.72
N LEU A 60 19.76 2.85 3.99
CA LEU A 60 18.41 3.06 4.53
C LEU A 60 17.69 1.74 4.82
N LYS A 61 18.18 0.63 4.28
CA LYS A 61 17.60 -0.69 4.50
C LYS A 61 17.47 -1.03 5.99
N SER A 62 18.49 -0.78 6.80
CA SER A 62 18.40 -1.01 8.25
C SER A 62 17.32 -0.13 8.90
N VAL A 63 17.26 1.14 8.52
CA VAL A 63 16.25 2.10 8.99
C VAL A 63 14.84 1.63 8.62
N PHE A 64 14.64 1.09 7.42
CA PHE A 64 13.38 0.48 7.01
C PHE A 64 12.96 -0.65 7.96
N TYR A 65 13.87 -1.58 8.29
CA TYR A 65 13.56 -2.67 9.21
C TYR A 65 13.29 -2.20 10.64
N ASP A 66 14.06 -1.25 11.14
CA ASP A 66 13.89 -0.68 12.48
C ASP A 66 12.50 -0.05 12.64
N TYR A 67 12.09 0.75 11.66
CA TYR A 67 10.78 1.42 11.69
C TYR A 67 9.63 0.48 11.32
N ALA A 68 9.83 -0.46 10.41
CA ALA A 68 8.85 -1.51 10.13
C ALA A 68 8.50 -2.28 11.42
N LYS A 69 9.50 -2.59 12.25
CA LYS A 69 9.29 -3.21 13.56
C LYS A 69 8.60 -2.26 14.54
N ARG A 70 9.17 -1.08 14.76
CA ARG A 70 8.65 -0.09 15.71
C ARG A 70 7.17 0.23 15.44
N ASP A 71 6.85 0.53 14.19
CA ASP A 71 5.50 0.95 13.81
C ASP A 71 4.51 -0.21 13.82
N SER A 72 4.98 -1.43 13.52
CA SER A 72 4.17 -2.63 13.71
C SER A 72 3.81 -2.87 15.18
N ASP A 73 4.75 -2.66 16.09
CA ASP A 73 4.52 -2.81 17.53
C ASP A 73 3.58 -1.71 18.07
N ILE A 74 3.74 -0.46 17.59
CA ILE A 74 2.82 0.65 17.92
C ILE A 74 1.40 0.36 17.45
N ALA A 75 1.23 -0.10 16.20
CA ALA A 75 -0.08 -0.45 15.66
C ALA A 75 -0.77 -1.51 16.55
N ARG A 76 -0.05 -2.59 16.89
CA ARG A 76 -0.58 -3.67 17.74
C ARG A 76 -0.92 -3.20 19.14
N LYS A 77 -0.05 -2.40 19.76
CA LYS A 77 -0.27 -1.84 21.11
C LYS A 77 -1.59 -1.07 21.18
N ASN A 78 -1.96 -0.41 20.07
CA ASN A 78 -3.21 0.34 19.94
C ASN A 78 -4.36 -0.48 19.30
N GLY A 79 -4.23 -1.81 19.25
CA GLY A 79 -5.26 -2.73 18.75
C GLY A 79 -5.41 -2.79 17.23
N ALA A 80 -4.59 -2.06 16.48
CA ALA A 80 -4.58 -2.08 15.01
C ALA A 80 -3.69 -3.20 14.48
N ARG A 81 -4.03 -3.72 13.31
CA ARG A 81 -3.20 -4.70 12.59
C ARG A 81 -2.18 -3.98 11.70
N PRO A 82 -0.88 -4.28 11.81
CA PRO A 82 0.07 -3.79 10.83
C PRO A 82 -0.07 -4.55 9.51
N ALA A 83 0.06 -3.83 8.42
CA ALA A 83 0.24 -4.35 7.08
C ALA A 83 1.28 -3.50 6.35
N PHE A 84 1.92 -4.06 5.34
CA PHE A 84 2.84 -3.34 4.47
C PHE A 84 2.24 -3.20 3.07
N PHE A 85 2.54 -2.09 2.41
CA PHE A 85 2.27 -1.90 0.99
C PHE A 85 3.60 -1.95 0.25
N MET A 86 3.83 -3.05 -0.48
CA MET A 86 5.04 -3.26 -1.27
C MET A 86 4.98 -2.35 -2.49
N SER A 87 5.84 -1.33 -2.51
CA SER A 87 5.97 -0.39 -3.62
C SER A 87 6.52 -1.05 -4.88
N TRP A 88 6.35 -0.37 -6.01
CA TRP A 88 6.81 -0.80 -7.33
C TRP A 88 8.23 -0.32 -7.65
N ALA A 89 8.86 -0.99 -8.62
CA ALA A 89 10.08 -0.54 -9.27
C ALA A 89 9.83 0.76 -10.06
N TYR A 90 10.85 1.61 -10.20
CA TYR A 90 10.75 2.70 -11.17
C TYR A 90 10.72 2.15 -12.59
N GLN A 91 10.07 2.87 -13.50
CA GLN A 91 9.84 2.40 -14.87
C GLN A 91 11.16 2.08 -15.61
N ASP A 92 12.22 2.82 -15.31
CA ASP A 92 13.56 2.66 -15.88
C ASP A 92 14.53 1.86 -15.01
N LYS A 93 14.02 1.24 -13.92
CA LYS A 93 14.77 0.40 -12.98
C LYS A 93 14.02 -0.89 -12.62
N PRO A 94 13.62 -1.72 -13.62
CA PRO A 94 12.81 -2.93 -13.37
C PRO A 94 13.46 -3.93 -12.41
N GLU A 95 14.80 -3.91 -12.28
CA GLU A 95 15.58 -4.72 -11.35
C GLU A 95 15.20 -4.49 -9.86
N MET A 96 14.58 -3.35 -9.54
CA MET A 96 14.11 -3.07 -8.19
C MET A 96 12.98 -4.02 -7.75
N THR A 97 12.23 -4.62 -8.69
CA THR A 97 11.04 -5.42 -8.39
C THR A 97 11.35 -6.57 -7.44
N GLU A 98 12.35 -7.39 -7.78
CA GLU A 98 12.70 -8.58 -7.00
C GLU A 98 13.29 -8.19 -5.64
N GLN A 99 14.11 -7.13 -5.61
CA GLN A 99 14.71 -6.62 -4.39
C GLN A 99 13.62 -6.11 -3.42
N LEU A 100 12.71 -5.25 -3.90
CA LEU A 100 11.60 -4.75 -3.10
C LEU A 100 10.70 -5.89 -2.62
N ALA A 101 10.39 -6.84 -3.50
CA ALA A 101 9.57 -7.99 -3.12
C ALA A 101 10.21 -8.81 -2.00
N ALA A 102 11.53 -9.05 -2.06
CA ALA A 102 12.27 -9.74 -1.02
C ALA A 102 12.22 -8.97 0.31
N GLU A 103 12.54 -7.68 0.31
CA GLU A 103 12.63 -6.89 1.54
C GLU A 103 11.28 -6.68 2.23
N TYR A 104 10.22 -6.39 1.47
CA TYR A 104 8.87 -6.29 2.04
C TYR A 104 8.36 -7.64 2.54
N THR A 105 8.68 -8.76 1.86
CA THR A 105 8.30 -10.09 2.34
C THR A 105 9.00 -10.45 3.65
N ASN A 106 10.29 -10.15 3.75
CA ASN A 106 11.08 -10.35 4.97
C ASN A 106 10.55 -9.48 6.12
N ALA A 107 10.28 -8.19 5.88
CA ALA A 107 9.68 -7.31 6.88
C ALA A 107 8.29 -7.77 7.32
N GLY A 108 7.46 -8.24 6.37
CA GLY A 108 6.15 -8.83 6.66
C GLY A 108 6.24 -10.07 7.54
N ARG A 109 7.15 -11.01 7.23
CA ARG A 109 7.40 -12.21 8.04
C ARG A 109 7.92 -11.87 9.43
N ALA A 110 8.97 -11.04 9.51
CA ALA A 110 9.59 -10.63 10.78
C ALA A 110 8.59 -9.96 11.73
N ASN A 111 7.62 -9.26 11.16
CA ASN A 111 6.61 -8.54 11.91
C ASN A 111 5.24 -9.19 11.84
N ASN A 112 5.06 -10.48 11.51
CA ASN A 112 3.74 -11.14 11.40
C ASN A 112 2.64 -10.21 10.84
N ALA A 113 2.94 -9.61 9.69
CA ALA A 113 2.14 -8.55 9.06
C ALA A 113 1.82 -8.95 7.61
N LEU A 114 0.60 -8.60 7.19
CA LEU A 114 0.21 -8.80 5.79
C LEU A 114 0.99 -7.85 4.90
N VAL A 115 1.42 -8.30 3.73
CA VAL A 115 2.01 -7.45 2.68
C VAL A 115 1.05 -7.39 1.48
N VAL A 116 0.74 -6.20 0.99
CA VAL A 116 0.02 -5.95 -0.27
C VAL A 116 1.05 -5.90 -1.40
N PRO A 117 1.07 -6.85 -2.35
CA PRO A 117 2.12 -7.00 -3.35
C PRO A 117 1.93 -6.08 -4.58
N ALA A 118 1.74 -4.77 -4.36
CA ALA A 118 1.48 -3.84 -5.46
C ALA A 118 2.66 -3.76 -6.46
N GLY A 119 3.90 -3.84 -5.98
CA GLY A 119 5.08 -3.89 -6.85
C GLY A 119 5.10 -5.09 -7.80
N LEU A 120 4.70 -6.28 -7.31
CA LEU A 120 4.57 -7.47 -8.17
C LEU A 120 3.41 -7.33 -9.16
N ALA A 121 2.31 -6.66 -8.77
CA ALA A 121 1.18 -6.42 -9.66
C ALA A 121 1.56 -5.47 -10.81
N PHE A 122 2.34 -4.42 -10.51
CA PHE A 122 2.92 -3.52 -11.52
C PHE A 122 3.80 -4.29 -12.50
N ALA A 123 4.73 -5.11 -12.00
CA ALA A 123 5.61 -5.90 -12.84
C ALA A 123 4.85 -6.90 -13.73
N ARG A 124 3.79 -7.54 -13.19
CA ARG A 124 2.92 -8.43 -13.96
C ARG A 124 2.19 -7.67 -15.08
N SER A 125 1.57 -6.54 -14.76
CA SER A 125 0.86 -5.70 -15.75
C SER A 125 1.79 -5.23 -16.88
N VAL A 126 2.99 -4.73 -16.55
CA VAL A 126 3.98 -4.30 -17.54
C VAL A 126 4.44 -5.46 -18.43
N LYS A 127 4.57 -6.68 -17.87
CA LYS A 127 4.93 -7.88 -18.64
C LYS A 127 3.81 -8.32 -19.59
N GLU A 128 2.56 -8.31 -19.12
CA GLU A 128 1.41 -8.79 -19.88
C GLU A 128 0.91 -7.77 -20.92
N ARG A 129 1.05 -6.47 -20.62
CA ARG A 129 0.56 -5.37 -21.44
C ARG A 129 1.53 -4.17 -21.42
N PRO A 130 2.70 -4.28 -22.10
CA PRO A 130 3.77 -3.29 -22.01
C PRO A 130 3.40 -1.90 -22.55
N GLU A 131 2.37 -1.79 -23.39
CA GLU A 131 1.87 -0.52 -23.91
C GLU A 131 1.01 0.26 -22.90
N LEU A 132 0.52 -0.40 -21.83
CA LEU A 132 -0.24 0.26 -20.77
C LEU A 132 0.72 0.95 -19.79
N ASN A 133 0.87 2.26 -19.93
CA ASN A 133 1.75 3.02 -19.03
C ASN A 133 1.14 3.21 -17.62
N LEU A 134 1.78 2.60 -16.63
CA LEU A 134 1.39 2.71 -15.22
C LEU A 134 2.05 3.88 -14.49
N TYR A 135 2.85 4.69 -15.17
CA TYR A 135 3.64 5.76 -14.57
C TYR A 135 3.29 7.13 -15.15
N VAL A 136 3.42 8.19 -14.35
CA VAL A 136 3.46 9.56 -14.86
C VAL A 136 4.84 9.85 -15.49
N PRO A 137 5.04 11.00 -16.18
CA PRO A 137 6.27 11.26 -16.94
C PRO A 137 7.58 11.18 -16.13
N ASP A 138 7.53 11.28 -14.81
CA ASP A 138 8.70 11.19 -13.93
C ASP A 138 9.24 9.75 -13.72
N LYS A 139 8.55 8.74 -14.27
CA LYS A 139 8.89 7.31 -14.24
C LYS A 139 8.87 6.67 -12.84
N ARG A 140 8.35 7.37 -11.83
CA ARG A 140 8.37 6.96 -10.43
C ARG A 140 6.96 6.86 -9.85
N HIS A 141 6.15 7.90 -10.06
CA HIS A 141 4.80 7.96 -9.51
C HIS A 141 3.80 7.27 -10.43
N PRO A 142 2.72 6.71 -9.88
CA PRO A 142 1.78 5.93 -10.65
C PRO A 142 0.84 6.85 -11.45
N SER A 143 0.51 6.44 -12.67
CA SER A 143 -0.58 7.04 -13.45
C SER A 143 -1.93 6.74 -12.81
N LEU A 144 -3.04 7.21 -13.41
CA LEU A 144 -4.39 6.81 -13.01
C LEU A 144 -4.55 5.27 -13.06
N ALA A 145 -4.06 4.63 -14.13
CA ALA A 145 -4.07 3.18 -14.27
C ALA A 145 -3.20 2.49 -13.19
N GLY A 146 -1.99 3.00 -12.93
CA GLY A 146 -1.13 2.48 -11.86
C GLY A 146 -1.78 2.60 -10.47
N THR A 147 -2.41 3.75 -10.19
CA THR A 147 -3.12 3.99 -8.93
C THR A 147 -4.31 3.04 -8.76
N TYR A 148 -5.08 2.84 -9.84
CA TYR A 148 -6.19 1.89 -9.86
C TYR A 148 -5.74 0.45 -9.60
N LEU A 149 -4.63 0.03 -10.21
CA LEU A 149 -4.03 -1.29 -9.97
C LEU A 149 -3.59 -1.46 -8.51
N GLY A 150 -2.94 -0.44 -7.94
CA GLY A 150 -2.57 -0.42 -6.52
C GLY A 150 -3.78 -0.58 -5.60
N ALA A 151 -4.87 0.16 -5.87
CA ALA A 151 -6.11 0.08 -5.11
C ALA A 151 -6.78 -1.30 -5.22
N CYS A 152 -6.86 -1.88 -6.42
CA CYS A 152 -7.37 -3.24 -6.62
C CYS A 152 -6.53 -4.28 -5.86
N THR A 153 -5.20 -4.08 -5.82
CA THR A 153 -4.29 -5.00 -5.10
C THR A 153 -4.49 -4.91 -3.58
N VAL A 154 -4.76 -3.72 -3.04
CA VAL A 154 -5.17 -3.54 -1.64
C VAL A 154 -6.50 -4.25 -1.38
N LEU A 155 -7.50 -4.07 -2.24
CA LEU A 155 -8.80 -4.73 -2.08
C LEU A 155 -8.67 -6.26 -2.06
N ALA A 156 -7.93 -6.81 -3.02
CA ALA A 156 -7.66 -8.25 -3.11
C ALA A 156 -6.91 -8.78 -1.88
N SER A 157 -5.85 -8.09 -1.45
CA SER A 157 -4.94 -8.61 -0.42
C SER A 157 -5.45 -8.37 1.01
N LEU A 158 -5.93 -7.15 1.28
CA LEU A 158 -6.28 -6.75 2.64
C LEU A 158 -7.71 -7.19 3.02
N TYR A 159 -8.64 -7.10 2.07
CA TYR A 159 -10.05 -7.45 2.30
C TYR A 159 -10.42 -8.84 1.79
N GLY A 160 -9.56 -9.49 1.00
CA GLY A 160 -9.86 -10.79 0.40
C GLY A 160 -10.98 -10.75 -0.65
N VAL A 161 -11.28 -9.56 -1.18
CA VAL A 161 -12.36 -9.34 -2.14
C VAL A 161 -11.79 -9.37 -3.54
N ASN A 162 -12.34 -10.22 -4.41
CA ASN A 162 -11.97 -10.22 -5.82
C ASN A 162 -12.43 -8.90 -6.48
N PRO A 163 -11.50 -8.06 -6.98
CA PRO A 163 -11.83 -6.80 -7.63
C PRO A 163 -12.48 -6.96 -9.01
N GLU A 164 -12.44 -8.15 -9.63
CA GLU A 164 -13.02 -8.37 -10.94
C GLU A 164 -14.53 -8.12 -10.96
N GLY A 165 -14.97 -7.27 -11.90
CA GLY A 165 -16.37 -6.89 -12.04
C GLY A 165 -16.81 -5.75 -11.11
N ASN A 166 -15.88 -5.13 -10.36
CA ASN A 166 -16.17 -3.91 -9.64
C ASN A 166 -16.61 -2.80 -10.63
N SER A 167 -17.74 -2.16 -10.35
CA SER A 167 -18.34 -1.13 -11.19
C SER A 167 -17.57 0.20 -11.17
N TYR A 168 -16.76 0.44 -10.14
CA TYR A 168 -15.88 1.59 -10.09
C TYR A 168 -14.61 1.35 -10.91
N THR A 169 -14.42 2.12 -11.98
CA THR A 169 -13.26 1.99 -12.90
C THR A 169 -12.27 3.16 -12.83
N ALA A 170 -12.51 4.13 -11.94
CA ALA A 170 -11.77 5.40 -11.89
C ALA A 170 -11.75 6.19 -13.22
N GLY A 171 -12.68 5.91 -14.16
CA GLY A 171 -12.74 6.55 -15.47
C GLY A 171 -11.91 5.85 -16.56
N LEU A 172 -11.28 4.71 -16.26
CA LEU A 172 -10.63 3.85 -17.25
C LEU A 172 -11.67 3.18 -18.14
N ASP A 173 -11.27 2.87 -19.38
CA ASP A 173 -12.10 2.06 -20.26
C ASP A 173 -12.34 0.67 -19.66
N PRO A 174 -13.49 0.02 -19.95
CA PRO A 174 -13.86 -1.24 -19.31
C PRO A 174 -12.84 -2.37 -19.50
N ALA A 175 -12.16 -2.44 -20.65
CA ALA A 175 -11.19 -3.49 -20.92
C ALA A 175 -9.92 -3.30 -20.08
N THR A 176 -9.41 -2.07 -19.99
CA THR A 176 -8.27 -1.74 -19.13
C THR A 176 -8.60 -1.95 -17.65
N ALA A 177 -9.79 -1.52 -17.19
CA ALA A 177 -10.20 -1.74 -15.80
C ALA A 177 -10.27 -3.25 -15.46
N LYS A 178 -10.95 -4.05 -16.31
CA LYS A 178 -11.06 -5.50 -16.15
C LYS A 178 -9.69 -6.18 -16.13
N PHE A 179 -8.77 -5.77 -17.01
CA PHE A 179 -7.39 -6.26 -17.03
C PHE A 179 -6.67 -5.99 -15.70
N LEU A 180 -6.68 -4.74 -15.22
CA LEU A 180 -6.00 -4.38 -13.97
C LEU A 180 -6.61 -5.06 -12.74
N GLN A 181 -7.94 -5.23 -12.69
CA GLN A 181 -8.61 -6.00 -11.65
C GLN A 181 -8.11 -7.46 -11.64
N THR A 182 -8.03 -8.08 -12.82
CA THR A 182 -7.56 -9.47 -12.99
C THR A 182 -6.11 -9.61 -12.54
N VAL A 183 -5.23 -8.70 -12.97
CA VAL A 183 -3.81 -8.69 -12.57
C VAL A 183 -3.67 -8.56 -11.06
N ALA A 184 -4.42 -7.64 -10.43
CA ALA A 184 -4.41 -7.46 -8.98
C ALA A 184 -4.86 -8.73 -8.24
N TRP A 185 -5.97 -9.35 -8.66
CA TRP A 185 -6.50 -10.57 -8.06
C TRP A 185 -5.49 -11.71 -8.13
N GLN A 186 -5.03 -12.03 -9.34
CA GLN A 186 -4.13 -13.17 -9.53
C GLN A 186 -2.80 -12.94 -8.80
N THR A 187 -2.26 -11.71 -8.79
CA THR A 187 -1.03 -11.40 -8.06
C THR A 187 -1.21 -11.62 -6.56
N ALA A 188 -2.31 -11.14 -5.97
CA ALA A 188 -2.59 -11.32 -4.56
C ALA A 188 -2.72 -12.81 -4.19
N GLN A 189 -3.44 -13.59 -5.01
CA GLN A 189 -3.64 -15.02 -4.79
C GLN A 189 -2.33 -15.81 -4.92
N ASP A 190 -1.50 -15.49 -5.90
CA ASP A 190 -0.23 -16.18 -6.10
C ASP A 190 0.78 -15.83 -5.00
N TYR A 191 0.80 -14.58 -4.55
CA TYR A 191 1.66 -14.14 -3.45
C TYR A 191 1.23 -14.75 -2.11
N ALA A 192 -0.07 -14.91 -1.86
CA ALA A 192 -0.58 -15.54 -0.64
C ALA A 192 -0.15 -17.01 -0.49
N LYS A 193 0.04 -17.74 -1.60
CA LYS A 193 0.51 -19.14 -1.61
C LYS A 193 1.98 -19.30 -1.24
N GLN A 194 2.77 -18.23 -1.29
CA GLN A 194 4.22 -18.24 -1.05
C GLN A 194 4.59 -17.95 0.41
N ARG A 195 3.59 -17.68 1.26
CA ARG A 195 3.77 -17.28 2.65
C ARG A 195 3.92 -18.45 3.60
#